data_AF-A0A6C0IDP3-F1
#
_entry.id   AF-A0A6C0IDP3-F1
#
_cell.length_a   1.000
_cell.length_b   1.000
_cell.length_c   1.000
_cell.angle_alpha   90.00
_cell.angle_beta   90.00
_cell.angle_gamma   90.00
#
_symmetry.space_group_name_H-M   'P 1'
#
loop_
_entity.id
_entity.type
_entity.pdbx_description
1 polymer ?
#
loop_
_entity_poly.entity_id
_entity_poly.type
_entity_poly.pdbx_seq_one_letter_code
_entity_poly.pdbx_strand_id
1 'polypeptide(L)' 'MESNKSYIKTDDNKVVINERYIRWIAVKIDECLAVCVKSDGCEINNTRTTHNICKINNPSSYNKLKKLIE' A
#
# COMPACT_ATOMS: atom_id res chain seq x y z
N MET A 1 0.92 21.29 15.94
CA MET A 1 1.64 20.96 14.69
C MET A 1 0.99 19.70 14.14
N GLU A 2 -0.04 19.86 13.30
CA GLU A 2 -0.75 18.73 12.70
C GLU A 2 0.26 17.92 11.89
N SER A 3 0.51 16.69 12.34
CA SER A 3 1.24 15.72 11.53
C SER A 3 0.50 15.62 10.20
N ASN A 4 1.12 16.02 9.10
CA ASN A 4 0.64 15.72 7.75
C ASN A 4 0.47 14.21 7.64
N LYS A 5 -0.74 13.72 7.95
CA LYS A 5 -1.07 12.30 7.87
C LYS A 5 -1.29 12.02 6.39
N SER A 6 -0.27 11.40 5.81
CA SER A 6 -0.26 11.03 4.41
C SER A 6 -0.92 9.66 4.29
N TYR A 7 -2.00 9.60 3.51
CA TYR A 7 -2.84 8.42 3.38
C TYR A 7 -2.82 7.88 1.95
N ILE A 8 -3.02 6.57 1.84
CA ILE A 8 -3.04 5.83 0.59
C ILE A 8 -4.33 5.02 0.50
N LYS A 9 -4.99 5.12 -0.65
CA LYS A 9 -6.19 4.32 -0.95
C LYS A 9 -5.78 3.01 -1.63
N THR A 10 -6.38 1.93 -1.16
CA THR A 10 -6.27 0.57 -1.71
C THR A 10 -7.27 0.35 -2.84
N ASP A 11 -7.03 -0.68 -3.66
CA ASP A 11 -7.88 -0.99 -4.82
C ASP A 11 -9.30 -1.40 -4.45
N ASP A 12 -9.50 -1.94 -3.26
CA ASP A 12 -10.83 -2.27 -2.75
C ASP A 12 -11.62 -1.03 -2.29
N ASN A 13 -11.02 0.17 -2.30
CA ASN A 13 -11.56 1.45 -1.80
C ASN A 13 -12.13 1.40 -0.37
N LYS A 14 -11.91 0.30 0.35
CA LYS A 14 -12.43 0.03 1.70
C LYS A 14 -11.42 0.40 2.77
N VAL A 15 -10.13 0.42 2.42
CA VAL A 15 -9.04 0.64 3.36
C VAL A 15 -8.23 1.87 2.97
N VAL A 16 -8.03 2.75 3.94
CA VAL A 16 -7.14 3.91 3.82
C VAL A 16 -5.93 3.66 4.72
N ILE A 17 -4.77 3.43 4.11
CA ILE A 17 -3.52 3.13 4.80
C ILE A 17 -2.80 4.43 5.12
N ASN A 18 -2.42 4.64 6.38
CA ASN A 18 -1.50 5.72 6.73
C ASN A 18 -0.06 5.29 6.41
N GLU A 19 0.64 6.11 5.64
CA GLU A 19 2.01 5.83 5.16
C GLU A 19 2.99 5.53 6.28
N ARG A 20 2.80 6.16 7.45
CA ARG A 20 3.68 5.95 8.61
C ARG A 20 3.62 4.53 9.18
N TYR A 21 2.55 3.80 8.91
CA TYR A 21 2.37 2.44 9.40
C TYR A 21 2.67 1.39 8.33
N ILE A 22 3.11 1.80 7.14
CA ILE A 22 3.56 0.86 6.13
C ILE A 22 4.85 0.22 6.62
N ARG A 23 4.83 -1.11 6.75
CA ARG A 23 5.98 -1.91 7.15
C ARG A 23 6.69 -2.50 5.95
N TRP A 24 5.94 -2.80 4.90
CA TRP A 24 6.45 -3.50 3.74
C TRP A 24 5.65 -3.15 2.49
N ILE A 25 6.37 -3.03 1.38
CA ILE A 25 5.86 -2.84 0.03
C ILE A 25 6.60 -3.82 -0.88
N ALA A 26 5.87 -4.60 -1.68
CA ALA A 26 6.48 -5.37 -2.78
C ALA A 26 5.84 -5.07 -4.11
N VAL A 27 6.69 -5.08 -5.14
CA VAL A 27 6.29 -4.99 -6.53
C VAL A 27 5.81 -6.37 -6.99
N LYS A 28 4.57 -6.44 -7.45
CA LYS A 28 4.03 -7.60 -8.16
C LYS A 28 4.22 -7.42 -9.66
N ILE A 29 4.30 -8.54 -10.36
CA ILE A 29 4.17 -8.61 -11.81
C ILE A 29 2.77 -8.06 -12.14
N ASP A 30 2.66 -7.18 -13.15
CA ASP A 30 1.45 -6.43 -13.57
C ASP A 30 1.18 -5.05 -12.94
N GLU A 31 2.23 -4.30 -12.59
CA GLU A 31 2.10 -2.91 -12.11
C GLU A 31 1.19 -2.78 -10.86
N CYS A 32 1.27 -3.76 -9.97
CA CYS A 32 0.59 -3.77 -8.68
C CYS A 32 1.59 -3.77 -7.54
N LEU A 33 1.30 -3.03 -6.48
CA LEU A 33 2.06 -3.02 -5.23
C LEU A 33 1.26 -3.71 -4.15
N ALA A 34 1.89 -4.66 -3.48
CA ALA A 34 1.36 -5.27 -2.26
C ALA A 34 1.89 -4.50 -1.06
N VAL A 35 0.98 -3.99 -0.23
CA VAL A 35 1.29 -3.17 0.94
C VAL A 35 0.78 -3.85 2.20
N CYS A 36 1.58 -3.81 3.24
CA CYS A 36 1.20 -4.35 4.54
C CYS A 36 1.56 -3.39 5.68
N VAL A 37 0.66 -3.33 6.66
CA VAL A 37 0.74 -2.44 7.84
C VAL A 37 0.99 -3.18 9.16
N LYS A 38 0.96 -4.51 9.12
CA LYS A 38 1.08 -5.38 10.29
C LYS A 38 2.52 -5.56 10.73
N SER A 39 2.74 -5.61 12.05
CA SER A 39 4.04 -5.85 12.67
C SER A 39 4.34 -7.34 12.89
N ASP A 40 3.31 -8.17 12.97
CA ASP A 40 3.38 -9.63 13.20
C ASP A 40 3.69 -10.44 11.92
N GLY A 41 3.89 -9.76 10.80
CA GLY A 41 4.21 -10.37 9.51
C GLY A 41 3.06 -10.25 8.51
N CYS A 42 3.40 -10.40 7.24
CA CYS A 42 2.50 -10.19 6.11
C CYS A 42 2.56 -11.41 5.20
N GLU A 43 1.43 -12.07 5.02
CA GLU A 43 1.32 -13.16 4.06
C GLU A 43 1.00 -12.57 2.68
N ILE A 44 1.90 -12.79 1.72
CA ILE A 44 1.79 -12.27 0.34
C ILE A 44 0.49 -12.72 -0.34
N ASN A 45 -0.03 -13.88 0.07
CA ASN A 45 -1.25 -14.51 -0.47
C ASN A 45 -2.51 -14.25 0.38
N ASN A 46 -2.39 -13.54 1.51
CA ASN A 46 -3.52 -13.28 2.39
C ASN A 46 -4.03 -11.85 2.21
N THR A 47 -5.16 -11.73 1.53
CA THR A 47 -5.83 -10.46 1.25
C THR A 47 -6.41 -9.78 2.49
N ARG A 48 -6.40 -10.44 3.67
CA ARG A 48 -6.83 -9.82 4.93
C ARG A 48 -5.75 -8.95 5.56
N THR A 49 -4.48 -9.21 5.28
CA THR A 49 -3.34 -8.52 5.88
C THR A 49 -2.52 -7.72 4.88
N THR A 50 -2.63 -8.08 3.61
CA THR A 50 -1.90 -7.48 2.50
C THR A 50 -2.91 -6.85 1.55
N HIS A 51 -2.74 -5.55 1.31
CA HIS A 51 -3.59 -4.79 0.42
C HIS A 51 -2.88 -4.56 -0.92
N ASN A 52 -3.61 -4.70 -2.02
CA ASN A 52 -3.06 -4.42 -3.35
C ASN A 52 -3.42 -2.99 -3.77
N ILE A 53 -2.45 -2.35 -4.42
CA ILE A 53 -2.58 -1.05 -5.06
C ILE A 53 -2.02 -1.19 -6.47
N CYS A 54 -2.91 -1.32 -7.44
CA CYS A 54 -2.56 -1.45 -8.84
C CYS A 54 -2.63 -0.09 -9.54
N LYS A 55 -1.69 0.16 -10.44
CA LYS A 55 -1.62 1.40 -11.21
C LYS A 55 -2.88 1.66 -12.03
N ILE A 56 -3.54 0.60 -12.53
CA ILE A 56 -4.80 0.70 -13.28
C ILE A 56 -5.98 1.21 -12.43
N ASN A 57 -6.02 0.84 -11.15
CA ASN A 57 -7.12 1.17 -10.25
C ASN A 57 -6.86 2.47 -9.48
N ASN A 58 -5.62 2.63 -8.98
CA ASN A 58 -5.20 3.76 -8.16
C ASN A 58 -3.82 4.28 -8.61
N PRO A 59 -3.72 4.94 -9.78
CA PRO A 59 -2.45 5.41 -10.33
C PRO A 59 -1.73 6.40 -9.40
N SER A 60 -2.48 7.24 -8.69
CA SER A 60 -1.92 8.21 -7.74
C SER A 60 -1.26 7.52 -6.53
N SER A 61 -1.99 6.61 -5.87
CA SER A 61 -1.47 5.80 -4.76
C SER A 61 -0.27 4.95 -5.18
N TYR A 62 -0.37 4.30 -6.35
CA TYR A 62 0.70 3.48 -6.91
C TYR A 62 1.98 4.29 -7.11
N ASN A 63 1.90 5.42 -7.80
CA ASN A 63 3.08 6.26 -8.07
C ASN A 63 3.70 6.80 -6.78
N LYS A 64 2.87 7.08 -5.77
CA LYS A 64 3.35 7.55 -4.47
C LYS A 64 4.15 6.48 -3.72
N LEU A 65 3.64 5.25 -3.69
CA LEU A 65 4.35 4.11 -3.10
C LEU A 65 5.60 3.71 -3.88
N LYS A 66 5.53 3.74 -5.21
CA LYS A 66 6.64 3.40 -6.08
C LYS A 66 7.86 4.30 -5.81
N LYS A 67 7.62 5.59 -5.57
CA LYS A 67 8.67 6.55 -5.15
C LYS A 67 9.27 6.29 -3.76
N LEU A 68 8.61 5.52 -2.89
CA LEU A 68 9.13 5.18 -1.56
C LEU A 68 10.07 3.96 -1.59
N ILE A 69 10.08 3.20 -2.69
CA ILE A 69 10.87 1.97 -2.84
C ILE A 69 11.91 2.06 -3.98
N GLU A 70 11.99 3.19 -4.67
CA GLU A 70 13.06 3.55 -5.62
C GLU A 70 14.06 4.47 -4.94
#